data_AF-A0A1F2TMF2-F1
#
_entry.id   AF-A0A1F2TMF2-F1
#
_cell.length_a   1.000
_cell.length_b   1.000
_cell.length_c   1.000
_cell.angle_alpha   90.00
_cell.angle_beta   90.00
_cell.angle_gamma   90.00
#
_symmetry.space_group_name_H-M   'P 1'
#
loop_
_entity.id
_entity.type
_entity.pdbx_description
1 polymer ?
#
loop_
_entity_poly.entity_id
_entity_poly.type
_entity_poly.pdbx_seq_one_letter_code
_entity_poly.pdbx_strand_id
1 'polypeptide(L)'
;MSNAFVAKLDSRGNLVYVTYLGGSGGDSAHGIAVDARGSAYVVGTTASTNFPLAQPLQAVAAGGGASNEAFVTKLDPMGSSLVYSTYLGGSDWDMGRAIAVDRKGTESSQRSRRLCRTQGQGMILVLSRKRRSVRISLS
;
A
#
# COMPACT_ATOMS: atom_id res chain seq x y z
N MET A 1 11.57 -18.27 -7.11
CA MET A 1 11.07 -16.89 -6.92
C MET A 1 9.75 -16.96 -6.17
N SER A 2 9.53 -16.08 -5.19
CA SER A 2 8.36 -16.07 -4.30
C SER A 2 7.51 -14.84 -4.55
N ASN A 3 6.18 -14.98 -4.55
CA ASN A 3 5.25 -13.86 -4.61
C ASN A 3 4.68 -13.56 -3.23
N ALA A 4 4.29 -12.30 -2.99
CA ALA A 4 3.43 -12.00 -1.85
C ALA A 4 2.02 -12.55 -2.10
N PHE A 5 1.29 -12.85 -1.02
CA PHE A 5 -0.14 -13.16 -1.09
C PHE A 5 -0.92 -12.26 -0.14
N VAL A 6 -2.18 -12.01 -0.49
CA VAL A 6 -3.13 -11.29 0.35
C VAL A 6 -4.35 -12.16 0.51
N ALA A 7 -4.70 -12.48 1.76
CA ALA A 7 -5.89 -13.24 2.09
C ALA A 7 -6.81 -12.42 2.99
N LYS A 8 -8.11 -12.50 2.72
CA LYS A 8 -9.16 -11.97 3.59
C LYS A 8 -9.92 -13.14 4.18
N LEU A 9 -10.14 -13.08 5.49
CA LEU A 9 -10.93 -14.04 6.24
C LEU A 9 -12.18 -13.32 6.78
N ASP A 10 -13.29 -14.04 6.92
CA ASP A 10 -14.46 -13.53 7.62
C ASP A 10 -14.25 -13.60 9.16
N SER A 11 -15.23 -13.14 9.94
CA SER A 11 -15.14 -13.16 11.42
C SER A 11 -15.15 -14.57 12.02
N ARG A 12 -15.47 -15.59 11.23
CA ARG A 12 -15.45 -17.01 11.60
C ARG A 12 -14.17 -17.71 11.15
N GLY A 13 -13.28 -17.01 10.44
CA GLY A 13 -12.04 -17.55 9.90
C GLY A 13 -12.20 -18.25 8.54
N ASN A 14 -13.34 -18.14 7.86
CA ASN A 14 -13.48 -18.69 6.51
C ASN A 14 -12.77 -17.78 5.50
N LEU A 15 -12.13 -18.39 4.50
CA LEU A 15 -11.50 -17.65 3.42
C LEU A 15 -12.56 -16.93 2.58
N VAL A 16 -12.47 -15.60 2.52
CA VAL A 16 -13.30 -14.76 1.65
C VAL A 16 -12.63 -14.62 0.27
N TYR A 17 -11.35 -14.26 0.26
CA TYR A 17 -10.54 -14.27 -0.95
C TYR A 17 -9.07 -14.51 -0.62
N VAL A 18 -8.33 -14.99 -1.62
CA VAL A 18 -6.87 -14.94 -1.66
C VAL A 18 -6.45 -14.48 -3.05
N THR A 19 -5.41 -13.65 -3.12
CA THR A 19 -4.78 -13.26 -4.37
C THR A 19 -3.26 -13.20 -4.20
N TYR A 20 -2.54 -13.30 -5.31
CA TYR A 20 -1.09 -13.15 -5.34
C TYR A 20 -0.72 -11.76 -5.84
N LEU A 21 0.32 -11.19 -5.26
CA LEU A 21 0.87 -9.91 -5.64
C LEU A 21 2.36 -10.09 -5.90
N GLY A 22 2.73 -10.00 -7.17
CA GLY A 22 4.11 -10.22 -7.59
C GLY A 22 4.24 -10.40 -9.10
N GLY A 23 5.48 -10.39 -9.56
CA GLY A 23 5.85 -10.52 -10.96
C GLY A 23 6.81 -11.68 -11.19
N SER A 24 7.84 -11.43 -12.00
CA SER A 24 8.87 -12.43 -12.35
C SER A 24 9.97 -12.55 -11.30
N GLY A 25 10.12 -11.58 -10.40
CA GLY A 25 11.13 -11.52 -9.35
C GLY A 25 10.67 -12.09 -8.01
N GLY A 26 11.44 -11.79 -6.96
CA GLY A 26 11.03 -12.06 -5.58
C GLY A 26 10.25 -10.88 -5.01
N ASP A 27 9.08 -11.16 -4.46
CA ASP A 27 8.17 -10.15 -3.88
C ASP A 27 7.80 -10.53 -2.45
N SER A 28 7.81 -9.54 -1.56
CA SER A 28 7.53 -9.72 -0.14
C SER A 28 6.65 -8.60 0.37
N ALA A 29 5.51 -8.95 0.98
CA ALA A 29 4.66 -8.00 1.70
C ALA A 29 5.13 -7.87 3.15
N HIS A 30 5.25 -6.64 3.64
CA HIS A 30 5.70 -6.36 5.01
C HIS A 30 4.63 -5.70 5.86
N GLY A 31 3.71 -4.96 5.25
CA GLY A 31 2.64 -4.26 5.95
C GLY A 31 1.34 -4.29 5.18
N ILE A 32 0.24 -4.42 5.91
CA ILE A 32 -1.12 -4.34 5.37
C ILE A 32 -2.00 -3.48 6.28
N ALA A 33 -2.85 -2.65 5.69
CA ALA A 33 -3.89 -1.90 6.41
C ALA A 33 -5.18 -1.87 5.58
N VAL A 34 -6.33 -1.72 6.24
CA VAL A 34 -7.64 -1.77 5.58
C VAL A 34 -8.45 -0.52 5.88
N ASP A 35 -8.94 0.15 4.84
CA ASP A 35 -9.76 1.36 4.99
C ASP A 35 -11.20 1.05 5.43
N ALA A 36 -11.98 2.10 5.71
CA ALA A 36 -13.37 1.97 6.13
C ALA A 36 -14.29 1.38 5.04
N ARG A 37 -13.86 1.33 3.78
CA ARG A 37 -14.59 0.70 2.66
C ARG A 37 -14.20 -0.76 2.46
N GLY A 38 -13.23 -1.26 3.22
CA GLY A 38 -12.74 -2.63 3.13
C GLY A 38 -11.63 -2.84 2.10
N SER A 39 -11.10 -1.78 1.50
CA SER A 39 -9.97 -1.86 0.55
C SER A 39 -8.69 -2.16 1.31
N ALA A 40 -7.90 -3.12 0.83
CA ALA A 40 -6.63 -3.49 1.44
C ALA A 40 -5.48 -2.72 0.81
N TYR A 41 -4.62 -2.14 1.65
CA TYR A 41 -3.40 -1.45 1.26
C TYR A 41 -2.21 -2.25 1.73
N VAL A 42 -1.33 -2.62 0.80
CA VAL A 42 -0.17 -3.47 1.02
C VAL A 42 1.09 -2.71 0.66
N VAL A 43 2.10 -2.82 1.50
CA VAL A 43 3.45 -2.32 1.23
C VAL A 43 4.46 -3.43 1.38
N GLY A 44 5.52 -3.37 0.60
CA GLY A 44 6.50 -4.44 0.56
C GLY A 44 7.76 -4.08 -0.21
N THR A 45 8.48 -5.12 -0.60
CA THR A 45 9.58 -5.05 -1.58
C THR A 45 9.28 -5.93 -2.77
N THR A 46 9.74 -5.49 -3.94
CA THR A 46 9.68 -6.23 -5.19
C THR A 46 11.04 -6.16 -5.88
N ALA A 47 11.50 -7.30 -6.37
CA ALA A 47 12.60 -7.39 -7.35
C ALA A 47 12.06 -7.67 -8.76
N SER A 48 10.75 -7.52 -8.97
CA SER A 48 10.09 -7.75 -10.25
C SER A 48 10.13 -6.48 -11.10
N THR A 49 10.63 -6.56 -12.32
CA THR A 49 10.52 -5.46 -13.31
C THR A 49 9.12 -5.34 -13.89
N ASN A 50 8.34 -6.43 -13.84
CA ASN A 50 6.96 -6.55 -14.30
C ASN A 50 5.97 -6.68 -13.13
N PHE A 51 6.25 -6.02 -12.00
CA PHE A 51 5.30 -5.99 -10.88
C PHE A 51 3.94 -5.45 -11.34
N PRO A 52 2.80 -5.99 -10.88
CA PRO A 52 1.50 -5.55 -11.36
C PRO A 52 1.18 -4.14 -10.85
N LEU A 53 1.04 -3.20 -11.78
CA LEU A 53 0.79 -1.78 -11.52
C LEU A 53 -0.62 -1.37 -11.93
N ALA A 54 -1.16 -0.35 -11.26
CA ALA A 54 -2.45 0.26 -11.60
C ALA A 54 -2.40 1.74 -11.22
N GLN A 55 -2.64 2.63 -12.19
CA GLN A 55 -2.54 4.09 -11.97
C GLN A 55 -1.25 4.52 -11.22
N PRO A 56 -0.06 4.02 -11.62
CA PRO A 56 1.15 4.21 -10.84
C PRO A 56 1.59 5.68 -10.80
N LEU A 57 2.08 6.13 -9.64
CA LEU A 57 2.83 7.38 -9.55
C LEU A 57 4.23 7.20 -10.17
N GLN A 58 4.82 6.03 -9.97
CA GLN A 58 6.10 5.61 -10.54
C GLN A 58 5.88 4.29 -11.28
N ALA A 59 5.86 4.36 -12.60
CA ALA A 59 5.59 3.22 -13.49
C ALA A 59 6.82 2.32 -13.73
N VAL A 60 8.02 2.81 -13.41
CA VAL A 60 9.29 2.12 -13.64
C VAL A 60 10.10 2.11 -12.35
N ALA A 61 10.56 0.92 -11.95
CA ALA A 61 11.52 0.73 -10.87
C ALA A 61 12.77 1.58 -11.13
N ALA A 62 13.12 2.47 -10.21
CA ALA A 62 14.24 3.38 -10.38
C ALA A 62 15.59 2.64 -10.33
N GLY A 63 15.68 1.53 -9.61
CA GLY A 63 16.82 0.60 -9.59
C GLY A 63 16.82 -0.43 -10.71
N GLY A 64 15.90 -0.34 -11.68
CA GLY A 64 15.88 -1.18 -12.88
C GLY A 64 15.61 -2.67 -12.62
N GLY A 65 15.06 -3.02 -11.45
CA GLY A 65 14.76 -4.40 -11.05
C GLY A 65 15.96 -5.26 -10.63
N ALA A 66 17.16 -4.69 -10.59
CA ALA A 66 18.33 -5.34 -9.99
C ALA A 66 18.41 -5.14 -8.47
N SER A 67 17.73 -4.11 -7.94
CA SER A 67 17.55 -3.85 -6.51
C SER A 67 16.11 -4.10 -6.08
N ASN A 68 15.95 -4.39 -4.78
CA ASN A 68 14.62 -4.43 -4.16
C ASN A 68 14.04 -3.02 -4.13
N GLU A 69 12.88 -2.85 -4.74
CA GLU A 69 12.10 -1.61 -4.78
C GLU A 69 10.96 -1.69 -3.78
N ALA A 70 10.63 -0.57 -3.13
CA ALA A 70 9.39 -0.54 -2.38
C ALA A 70 8.20 -0.48 -3.34
N PHE A 71 7.11 -1.11 -2.96
CA PHE A 71 5.82 -0.92 -3.63
C PHE A 71 4.75 -0.49 -2.64
N VAL A 72 3.73 0.16 -3.17
CA VAL A 72 2.46 0.41 -2.48
C VAL A 72 1.33 -0.03 -3.40
N THR A 73 0.48 -0.91 -2.91
CA THR A 73 -0.65 -1.47 -3.65
C THR A 73 -1.94 -1.29 -2.86
N LYS A 74 -3.02 -0.91 -3.55
CA LYS A 74 -4.39 -0.91 -3.06
C LYS A 74 -5.22 -1.92 -3.86
N LEU A 75 -5.77 -2.90 -3.17
CA LEU A 75 -6.77 -3.82 -3.69
C LEU A 75 -8.18 -3.29 -3.43
N ASP A 76 -9.10 -3.60 -4.34
CA ASP A 76 -10.52 -3.40 -4.07
C ASP A 76 -11.00 -4.26 -2.86
N PRO A 77 -12.18 -3.97 -2.27
CA PRO A 77 -12.67 -4.70 -1.11
C PRO A 77 -12.94 -6.21 -1.33
N MET A 78 -13.03 -6.63 -2.59
CA MET A 78 -13.26 -8.02 -3.01
C MET A 78 -11.94 -8.74 -3.32
N GLY A 79 -10.80 -8.04 -3.32
CA GLY A 79 -9.50 -8.59 -3.70
C GLY A 79 -9.37 -8.93 -5.18
N SER A 80 -10.31 -8.49 -6.03
CA SER A 80 -10.39 -8.90 -7.44
C SER A 80 -9.55 -8.03 -8.39
N SER A 81 -9.27 -6.79 -8.01
CA SER A 81 -8.55 -5.84 -8.85
C SER A 81 -7.66 -4.89 -8.06
N LEU A 82 -6.62 -4.39 -8.73
CA LEU A 82 -5.78 -3.31 -8.24
C LEU A 82 -6.45 -1.98 -8.52
N VAL A 83 -6.78 -1.23 -7.47
CA VAL A 83 -7.26 0.14 -7.58
C VAL A 83 -6.08 1.10 -7.80
N TYR A 84 -4.96 0.81 -7.13
CA TYR A 84 -3.72 1.56 -7.25
C TYR A 84 -2.54 0.62 -7.00
N SER A 85 -1.44 0.76 -7.72
CA SER A 85 -0.20 0.04 -7.45
C SER A 85 0.95 0.76 -8.12
N THR A 86 1.99 1.07 -7.35
CA THR A 86 3.15 1.87 -7.77
C THR A 86 4.43 1.31 -7.17
N TYR A 87 5.54 1.48 -7.88
CA TYR A 87 6.85 1.49 -7.24
C TYR A 87 6.99 2.76 -6.38
N LEU A 88 7.90 2.74 -5.42
CA LEU A 88 8.21 3.87 -4.57
C LEU A 88 9.69 3.82 -4.16
N GLY A 89 10.53 4.67 -4.75
CA GLY A 89 11.94 4.63 -4.40
C GLY A 89 12.85 5.39 -5.36
N GLY A 90 14.14 5.29 -5.09
CA GLY A 90 15.21 5.74 -5.99
C GLY A 90 16.00 4.55 -6.53
N SER A 91 17.17 4.81 -7.11
CA SER A 91 18.02 3.77 -7.73
C SER A 91 18.66 2.79 -6.75
N ASP A 92 18.48 3.00 -5.44
CA ASP A 92 19.06 2.17 -4.39
C ASP A 92 18.05 1.10 -3.92
N TRP A 93 18.37 0.43 -2.82
CA TRP A 93 17.44 -0.50 -2.17
C TRP A 93 16.43 0.27 -1.32
N ASP A 94 15.15 0.16 -1.69
CA ASP A 94 14.02 0.77 -0.98
C ASP A 94 13.05 -0.31 -0.48
N MET A 95 12.44 -0.07 0.69
CA MET A 95 11.55 -1.04 1.34
C MET A 95 10.38 -0.34 2.01
N GLY A 96 9.16 -0.75 1.65
CA GLY A 96 7.96 -0.42 2.40
C GLY A 96 7.83 -1.37 3.59
N ARG A 97 7.88 -0.84 4.82
CA ARG A 97 7.87 -1.67 6.05
C ARG A 97 6.54 -1.72 6.77
N ALA A 98 5.82 -0.60 6.76
CA ALA A 98 4.56 -0.44 7.47
C ALA A 98 3.69 0.57 6.74
N ILE A 99 2.40 0.37 6.87
CA ILE A 99 1.39 1.26 6.32
C ILE A 99 0.30 1.47 7.37
N ALA A 100 -0.14 2.71 7.49
CA ALA A 100 -1.33 3.08 8.25
C ALA A 100 -2.28 3.82 7.31
N VAL A 101 -3.57 3.49 7.41
CA VAL A 101 -4.64 4.21 6.74
C VAL A 101 -5.47 4.93 7.79
N ASP A 102 -5.76 6.19 7.54
CA ASP A 102 -6.71 6.93 8.37
C ASP A 102 -8.10 6.32 8.21
N ARG A 103 -8.53 5.56 9.23
CA ARG A 103 -9.95 5.27 9.39
C ARG A 103 -10.55 6.55 9.91
N LYS A 104 -11.41 7.20 9.13
CA LYS A 104 -12.29 8.24 9.66
C LYS A 104 -13.06 7.66 10.85
N GLY A 105 -12.51 7.84 12.06
CA GLY A 105 -13.20 7.70 13.32
C GLY A 105 -14.05 8.94 13.50
N THR A 106 -15.27 8.74 13.97
CA THR A 106 -16.17 9.81 14.39
C THR A 106 -15.51 10.64 15.50
N GLU A 107 -14.87 11.77 15.16
CA GLU A 107 -14.45 12.81 16.10
C GLU A 107 -15.69 13.62 16.52
N SER A 108 -16.50 13.07 17.42
CA SER A 108 -17.42 13.87 18.24
C SER A 108 -16.70 14.33 19.51
N SER A 109 -15.70 15.20 19.35
CA SER A 109 -15.20 16.01 20.47
C SER A 109 -14.73 17.37 19.98
N GLN A 110 -15.72 18.22 19.69
CA GLN A 110 -15.50 19.64 19.55
C GLN A 110 -15.00 20.20 20.89
N ARG A 111 -13.72 20.61 20.96
CA ARG A 111 -13.38 21.96 21.43
C ARG A 111 -11.90 22.29 21.23
N SER A 112 -11.72 23.45 20.61
CA SER A 112 -10.55 24.33 20.68
C SER A 112 -9.48 24.23 19.57
N ARG A 113 -9.73 25.09 18.57
CA ARG A 113 -8.78 26.00 17.88
C ARG A 113 -8.17 25.55 16.55
N ARG A 114 -8.84 26.02 15.49
CA ARG A 114 -8.28 26.58 14.22
C ARG A 114 -7.05 25.86 13.63
N LEU A 115 -7.27 24.95 12.68
CA LEU A 115 -6.89 25.12 11.26
C LEU A 115 -7.15 23.80 10.48
N CYS A 116 -7.53 23.95 9.21
CA CYS A 116 -7.58 22.91 8.18
C CYS A 116 -8.70 21.86 8.30
N ARG A 117 -9.87 22.20 7.73
CA ARG A 117 -10.79 21.23 7.18
C ARG A 117 -10.10 20.52 6.00
N THR A 118 -9.62 19.31 6.19
CA THR A 118 -9.43 18.35 5.09
C THR A 118 -10.60 17.39 5.08
N GLN A 119 -11.72 17.81 4.50
CA GLN A 119 -12.74 16.85 4.11
C GLN A 119 -12.16 15.98 2.97
N GLY A 120 -11.92 14.70 3.24
CA GLY A 120 -12.18 13.69 2.21
C GLY A 120 -11.09 12.71 1.80
N GLN A 121 -9.81 12.91 2.12
CA GLN A 121 -8.77 12.04 1.55
C GLN A 121 -8.06 11.24 2.64
N GLY A 122 -8.22 9.91 2.57
CA GLY A 122 -7.52 8.98 3.45
C GLY A 122 -6.02 9.15 3.28
N MET A 123 -5.36 9.65 4.32
CA MET A 123 -3.91 9.83 4.31
C MET A 123 -3.24 8.49 4.54
N ILE A 124 -2.35 8.10 3.64
CA ILE A 124 -1.52 6.90 3.78
C ILE A 124 -0.13 7.35 4.23
N LEU A 125 0.33 6.79 5.34
CA LEU A 125 1.70 6.97 5.83
C LEU A 125 2.52 5.73 5.48
N VAL A 126 3.52 5.88 4.61
CA VAL A 126 4.52 4.83 4.36
C VAL A 126 5.82 5.23 5.03
N LEU A 127 6.34 4.37 5.90
CA LEU A 127 7.63 4.56 6.56
C LEU A 127 8.73 3.90 5.72
N SER A 128 9.67 4.71 5.21
CA SER A 128 10.91 4.26 4.54
C SER A 128 12.15 4.60 5.39
N ARG A 129 13.26 3.85 5.17
CA ARG A 129 14.56 3.97 5.90
C ARG A 129 15.07 5.41 6.01
N LYS A 130 14.79 6.28 5.03
CA LYS A 130 15.22 7.70 5.04
C LYS A 130 14.23 8.62 5.78
N ARG A 131 13.90 8.39 7.06
CA ARG A 131 13.16 9.28 8.02
C ARG A 131 12.21 10.35 7.42
N ARG A 132 11.50 10.05 6.33
CA ARG A 132 10.59 10.96 5.64
C ARG A 132 9.34 10.15 5.40
N SER A 133 8.35 10.45 6.22
CA SER A 133 6.98 10.04 6.02
C SER A 133 6.52 10.51 4.64
N VAL A 134 6.29 9.57 3.71
CA VAL A 134 5.69 9.92 2.43
C VAL A 134 4.18 9.92 2.64
N ARG A 135 3.55 11.08 2.45
CA ARG A 135 2.09 11.19 2.36
C ARG A 135 1.70 10.94 0.92
N ILE A 136 1.04 9.83 0.65
CA ILE A 136 0.42 9.57 -0.64
C ILE A 136 -1.05 9.93 -0.49
N SER A 137 -1.48 11.01 -1.16
CA SER A 137 -2.91 11.32 -1.30
C SER A 137 -3.41 10.63 -2.54
N LEU A 138 -4.32 9.66 -2.38
CA LEU A 138 -5.01 9.02 -3.50
C LEU A 138 -6.40 9.66 -3.59
N SER A 139 -6.66 10.31 -4.73
CA SER A 139 -7.92 11.00 -5.05
C SER A 139 -9.10 10.04 -5.16
#